data_AF-A0A968Y294-F1
#
_entry.id   AF-A0A968Y294-F1
#
_cell.length_a   1.000
_cell.length_b   1.000
_cell.length_c   1.000
_cell.angle_alpha   90.00
_cell.angle_beta   90.00
_cell.angle_gamma   90.00
#
_symmetry.space_group_name_H-M   'P 1'
#
loop_
_entity.id
_entity.type
_entity.pdbx_description
1 polymer ?
#
loop_
_entity_poly.entity_id
_entity_poly.type
_entity_poly.pdbx_seq_one_letter_code
_entity_poly.pdbx_strand_id
1 'polypeptide(L)'
;MLIKLLSVKYISRFLTIGLLTVALIFVGGNSAKAESREQAVDRLTDFLFYRVNPQLNNRKLQPGEREYIYQWQRLRESIDPRVKSIQEVCFRVAPTETGWEFTAINGQTYEQTYDALADAIFYSRHPQRVGQPIGRGDRVSTSEWSAIRREMYISNCGL
;
A
#
# COMPACT_ATOMS: atom_id res chain seq x y z
N MET A 1 -50.47 -68.50 12.81
CA MET A 1 -49.26 -69.12 13.39
C MET A 1 -48.75 -70.17 12.41
N LEU A 2 -47.42 -70.23 12.26
CA LEU A 2 -46.57 -71.09 11.41
C LEU A 2 -46.32 -70.71 9.92
N ILE A 3 -45.02 -70.72 9.62
CA ILE A 3 -44.27 -70.22 8.46
C ILE A 3 -43.88 -71.40 7.55
N LYS A 4 -43.85 -71.19 6.22
CA LYS A 4 -42.91 -71.81 5.25
C LYS A 4 -42.69 -70.79 4.12
N LEU A 5 -41.55 -70.09 4.04
CA LEU A 5 -40.25 -70.43 3.42
C LEU A 5 -40.22 -70.45 1.87
N LEU A 6 -39.39 -69.52 1.35
CA LEU A 6 -38.58 -69.50 0.12
C LEU A 6 -39.24 -69.12 -1.21
N SER A 7 -38.74 -68.04 -1.83
CA SER A 7 -37.85 -68.20 -2.99
C SER A 7 -37.16 -66.88 -3.35
N VAL A 8 -35.84 -66.87 -3.26
CA VAL A 8 -34.92 -65.85 -3.78
C VAL A 8 -34.86 -65.97 -5.30
N LYS A 9 -34.96 -64.85 -6.04
CA LYS A 9 -34.31 -64.68 -7.34
C LYS A 9 -33.85 -63.22 -7.50
N TYR A 10 -32.54 -63.09 -7.56
CA TYR A 10 -31.75 -61.88 -7.80
C TYR A 10 -31.76 -61.52 -9.29
N ILE A 11 -31.09 -60.41 -9.64
CA ILE A 11 -30.71 -59.86 -10.96
C ILE A 11 -31.51 -58.57 -11.24
N SER A 12 -31.04 -57.41 -10.77
CA SER A 12 -30.00 -56.58 -11.41
C SER A 12 -30.50 -55.92 -12.70
N ARG A 13 -30.72 -54.60 -12.66
CA ARG A 13 -29.95 -53.60 -13.41
C ARG A 13 -30.51 -52.20 -13.16
N PHE A 14 -29.67 -51.38 -12.55
CA PHE A 14 -29.78 -49.93 -12.45
C PHE A 14 -29.92 -49.31 -13.84
N LEU A 15 -30.87 -48.38 -14.01
CA LEU A 15 -30.72 -47.32 -15.01
C LEU A 15 -31.21 -45.99 -14.41
N THR A 16 -30.25 -45.31 -13.83
CA THR A 16 -30.25 -43.91 -13.39
C THR A 16 -30.39 -42.97 -14.59
N ILE A 17 -31.36 -42.07 -14.56
CA ILE A 17 -31.33 -40.83 -15.36
C ILE A 17 -31.32 -39.67 -14.36
N GLY A 18 -30.11 -39.30 -13.92
CA GLY A 18 -29.88 -38.04 -13.22
C GLY A 18 -29.53 -36.98 -14.26
N LEU A 19 -30.38 -35.97 -14.42
CA LEU A 19 -30.03 -34.76 -15.18
C LEU A 19 -28.94 -34.03 -14.41
N LEU A 20 -27.70 -34.08 -14.89
CA LEU A 20 -26.60 -33.25 -14.39
C LEU A 20 -26.58 -31.94 -15.19
N THR A 21 -27.23 -30.91 -14.70
CA THR A 21 -27.04 -29.54 -15.20
C THR A 21 -25.68 -29.04 -14.74
N VAL A 22 -24.67 -29.09 -15.62
CA VAL A 22 -23.39 -28.43 -15.38
C VAL A 22 -23.59 -26.93 -15.58
N ALA A 23 -23.84 -26.21 -14.50
CA ALA A 23 -23.70 -24.76 -14.49
C ALA A 23 -22.20 -24.45 -14.64
N LEU A 24 -21.79 -24.01 -15.83
CA LEU A 24 -20.49 -23.37 -16.02
C LEU A 24 -20.52 -22.04 -15.25
N ILE A 25 -20.07 -22.09 -14.00
CA ILE A 25 -19.67 -20.89 -13.29
C ILE A 25 -18.39 -20.43 -13.98
N PHE A 26 -18.52 -19.49 -14.91
CA PHE A 26 -17.41 -18.64 -15.29
C PHE A 26 -17.02 -17.85 -14.04
N VAL A 27 -16.16 -18.44 -13.21
CA VAL A 27 -15.33 -17.67 -12.29
C VAL A 27 -14.38 -16.89 -13.20
N GLY A 28 -14.88 -15.76 -13.71
CA GLY A 28 -14.03 -14.74 -14.28
C GLY A 28 -13.07 -14.37 -13.16
N GLY A 29 -11.85 -14.87 -13.24
CA GLY A 29 -10.77 -14.38 -12.40
C GLY A 29 -10.72 -12.89 -12.65
N ASN A 30 -11.11 -12.10 -11.65
CA ASN A 30 -10.80 -10.68 -11.64
C ASN A 30 -9.27 -10.62 -11.57
N SER A 31 -8.61 -10.61 -12.72
CA SER A 31 -7.21 -10.26 -12.82
C SER A 31 -7.10 -8.87 -12.22
N ALA A 32 -6.63 -8.78 -10.97
CA ALA A 32 -6.38 -7.51 -10.32
C ALA A 32 -5.44 -6.74 -11.23
N LYS A 33 -5.90 -5.59 -11.73
CA LYS A 33 -5.10 -4.73 -12.59
C LYS A 33 -3.86 -4.32 -11.79
N ALA A 34 -2.68 -4.48 -12.38
CA ALA A 34 -1.44 -4.00 -11.77
C ALA A 34 -1.56 -2.49 -11.47
N GLU A 35 -1.12 -2.09 -10.29
CA GLU A 35 -1.11 -0.70 -9.85
C GLU A 35 -0.28 0.16 -10.81
N SER A 36 -0.75 1.36 -11.15
CA SER A 36 0.06 2.33 -11.91
C SER A 36 1.07 3.05 -11.00
N ARG A 37 2.10 3.66 -11.59
CA ARG A 37 3.09 4.44 -10.82
C ARG A 37 2.42 5.53 -10.00
N GLU A 38 1.50 6.27 -10.63
CA GLU A 38 0.78 7.37 -9.99
C GLU A 38 -0.07 6.88 -8.80
N GLN A 39 -0.71 5.71 -8.93
CA GLN A 39 -1.44 5.10 -7.82
C GLN A 39 -0.51 4.71 -6.68
N ALA A 40 0.67 4.17 -6.98
CA ALA A 40 1.67 3.85 -5.97
C ALA A 40 2.22 5.10 -5.26
N VAL A 41 2.46 6.20 -6.01
CA VAL A 41 2.83 7.50 -5.44
C VAL A 41 1.75 8.01 -4.48
N ASP A 42 0.49 7.98 -4.90
CA ASP A 42 -0.63 8.44 -4.06
C ASP A 42 -0.78 7.55 -2.80
N ARG A 43 -0.70 6.22 -2.95
CA ARG A 43 -0.75 5.25 -1.85
C ARG A 43 0.36 5.47 -0.83
N LEU A 44 1.61 5.63 -1.29
CA LEU A 44 2.77 5.88 -0.41
C LEU A 44 2.65 7.25 0.27
N THR A 45 2.15 8.25 -0.45
CA THR A 45 1.87 9.58 0.12
C THR A 45 0.83 9.49 1.22
N ASP A 46 -0.31 8.83 0.98
CA ASP A 46 -1.35 8.63 1.99
C ASP A 46 -0.81 7.91 3.23
N PHE A 47 -0.12 6.79 3.02
CA PHE A 47 0.45 5.98 4.10
C PHE A 47 1.35 6.81 5.03
N LEU A 48 2.30 7.53 4.45
CA LEU A 48 3.23 8.36 5.22
C LEU A 48 2.54 9.58 5.84
N PHE A 49 1.65 10.23 5.08
CA PHE A 49 0.90 11.41 5.52
C PHE A 49 0.05 11.11 6.76
N TYR A 50 -0.69 10.00 6.79
CA TYR A 50 -1.53 9.66 7.93
C TYR A 50 -0.73 9.16 9.12
N ARG A 51 0.45 8.59 8.91
CA ARG A 51 1.34 8.22 10.02
C ARG A 51 1.84 9.45 10.79
N VAL A 52 2.14 10.54 10.10
CA VAL A 52 2.52 11.83 10.74
C VAL A 52 1.33 12.71 11.14
N ASN A 53 0.11 12.31 10.79
CA ASN A 53 -1.14 12.98 11.16
C ASN A 53 -2.18 11.96 11.69
N PRO A 54 -1.87 11.20 12.76
CA PRO A 54 -2.72 10.12 13.25
C PRO A 54 -4.10 10.60 13.71
N GLN A 55 -4.23 11.86 14.11
CA GLN A 55 -5.50 12.50 14.49
C GLN A 55 -6.55 12.52 13.37
N LEU A 56 -6.13 12.36 12.12
CA LEU A 56 -7.05 12.28 10.97
C LEU A 56 -7.65 10.87 10.82
N ASN A 57 -7.14 9.85 11.50
CA ASN A 57 -7.66 8.48 11.50
C ASN A 57 -7.88 7.91 10.07
N ASN A 58 -6.97 8.21 9.14
CA ASN A 58 -7.06 7.81 7.72
C ASN A 58 -8.34 8.28 7.00
N ARG A 59 -9.07 9.26 7.55
CA ARG A 59 -10.26 9.80 6.90
C ARG A 59 -9.84 10.70 5.74
N LYS A 60 -10.65 10.71 4.68
CA LYS A 60 -10.46 11.62 3.55
C LYS A 60 -10.45 13.09 4.02
N LEU A 61 -9.47 13.84 3.52
CA LEU A 61 -9.38 15.28 3.72
C LEU A 61 -10.60 15.99 3.11
N GLN A 62 -11.14 16.93 3.88
CA GLN A 62 -12.24 17.80 3.46
C GLN A 62 -11.67 19.03 2.74
N PRO A 63 -12.41 19.65 1.79
CA PRO A 63 -11.92 20.81 1.03
C PRO A 63 -11.49 22.02 1.89
N GLY A 64 -12.03 22.15 3.10
CA GLY A 64 -11.65 23.21 4.05
C GLY A 64 -10.30 22.99 4.75
N GLU A 65 -9.75 21.78 4.70
CA GLU A 65 -8.52 21.38 5.42
C GLU A 65 -7.25 21.74 4.64
N ARG A 66 -7.14 23.02 4.27
CA ARG A 66 -6.12 23.51 3.35
C ARG A 66 -4.69 23.22 3.81
N GLU A 67 -4.42 23.31 5.11
CA GLU A 67 -3.10 23.04 5.67
C GLU A 67 -2.68 21.57 5.50
N TYR A 68 -3.61 20.63 5.69
CA TYR A 68 -3.38 19.20 5.49
C TYR A 68 -3.28 18.84 4.01
N ILE A 69 -4.13 19.44 3.16
CA ILE A 69 -4.06 19.26 1.71
C ILE A 69 -2.69 19.73 1.19
N TYR A 70 -2.21 20.88 1.68
CA TYR A 70 -0.90 21.41 1.30
C TYR A 70 0.25 20.52 1.78
N GLN A 71 0.20 20.05 3.03
CA GLN A 71 1.17 19.06 3.55
C GLN A 71 1.21 17.79 2.69
N TRP A 72 0.04 17.23 2.34
CA TRP A 72 -0.06 16.05 1.51
C TRP A 72 0.56 16.29 0.12
N GLN A 73 0.26 17.44 -0.51
CA GLN A 73 0.82 17.81 -1.81
C GLN A 73 2.35 17.92 -1.77
N ARG A 74 2.91 18.59 -0.74
CA ARG A 74 4.36 18.71 -0.58
C ARG A 74 5.05 17.38 -0.37
N LEU A 75 4.42 16.50 0.41
CA LEU A 75 4.93 15.14 0.60
C LEU A 75 4.90 14.36 -0.72
N ARG A 76 3.80 14.45 -1.48
CA ARG A 76 3.67 13.81 -2.79
C ARG A 76 4.75 14.26 -3.77
N GLU A 77 5.01 15.57 -3.85
CA GLU A 77 6.08 16.14 -4.69
C GLU A 77 7.46 15.57 -4.33
N SER A 78 7.70 15.29 -3.04
CA SER A 78 8.95 14.68 -2.57
C SER A 78 9.01 13.18 -2.89
N ILE A 79 7.88 12.47 -2.82
CA ILE A 79 7.78 11.02 -3.08
C ILE A 79 7.81 10.69 -4.57
N ASP A 80 7.14 11.45 -5.42
CA ASP A 80 6.97 11.15 -6.84
C ASP A 80 8.27 10.72 -7.56
N PRO A 81 9.38 11.49 -7.50
CA PRO A 81 10.61 11.10 -8.20
C PRO A 81 11.28 9.84 -7.63
N ARG A 82 10.90 9.42 -6.41
CA ARG A 82 11.47 8.31 -5.63
C ARG A 82 10.72 7.00 -5.82
N VAL A 83 9.62 6.98 -6.56
CA VAL A 83 8.89 5.76 -6.89
C VAL A 83 9.38 5.20 -8.21
N LYS A 84 9.94 3.99 -8.16
CA LYS A 84 10.51 3.26 -9.30
C LYS A 84 9.94 1.86 -9.39
N SER A 85 10.11 1.21 -10.54
CA SER A 85 9.68 -0.17 -10.68
C SER A 85 10.49 -1.07 -9.73
N ILE A 86 9.86 -2.10 -9.17
CA ILE A 86 10.55 -3.02 -8.26
C ILE A 86 11.78 -3.68 -8.91
N GLN A 87 11.77 -3.87 -10.24
CA GLN A 87 12.88 -4.46 -10.99
C GLN A 87 14.11 -3.53 -11.02
N GLU A 88 13.91 -2.21 -10.90
CA GLU A 88 15.01 -1.25 -10.84
C GLU A 88 15.67 -1.18 -9.46
N VAL A 89 14.93 -1.48 -8.39
CA VAL A 89 15.35 -1.14 -7.02
C VAL A 89 15.53 -2.35 -6.10
N CYS A 90 14.76 -3.41 -6.29
CA CYS A 90 14.80 -4.58 -5.42
C CYS A 90 15.70 -5.68 -6.00
N PHE A 91 16.41 -6.37 -5.11
CA PHE A 91 17.27 -7.48 -5.48
C PHE A 91 16.46 -8.79 -5.57
N ARG A 92 16.71 -9.61 -6.61
CA ARG A 92 16.07 -10.93 -6.82
C ARG A 92 14.54 -10.89 -6.92
N VAL A 93 14.01 -9.91 -7.65
CA VAL A 93 12.59 -9.88 -8.01
C VAL A 93 12.30 -10.95 -9.06
N ALA A 94 11.21 -11.71 -8.89
CA ALA A 94 10.80 -12.69 -9.89
C ALA A 94 10.38 -11.96 -11.18
N PRO A 95 10.69 -12.48 -12.39
CA PRO A 95 10.34 -11.80 -13.65
C PRO A 95 8.85 -11.49 -13.83
N THR A 96 7.99 -12.22 -13.13
CA THR A 96 6.52 -12.07 -13.15
C THR A 96 5.99 -11.07 -12.13
N GLU A 97 6.80 -10.71 -11.14
CA GLU A 97 6.43 -9.73 -10.13
C GLU A 97 6.51 -8.34 -10.77
N THR A 98 5.45 -7.55 -10.68
CA THR A 98 5.41 -6.17 -11.17
C THR A 98 4.84 -5.28 -10.09
N GLY A 99 5.34 -4.06 -9.98
CA GLY A 99 4.97 -3.15 -8.91
C GLY A 99 5.91 -1.96 -8.82
N TRP A 100 5.65 -1.13 -7.82
CA TRP A 100 6.34 0.13 -7.59
C TRP A 100 6.81 0.21 -6.15
N GLU A 101 8.04 0.67 -5.98
CA GLU A 101 8.70 0.74 -4.69
C GLU A 101 9.44 2.06 -4.52
N PHE A 102 9.59 2.45 -3.26
CA PHE A 102 10.29 3.65 -2.84
C PHE A 102 11.81 3.44 -2.84
N THR A 103 12.54 4.44 -3.32
CA THR A 103 14.02 4.41 -3.37
C THR A 103 14.64 5.78 -3.14
N ALA A 104 15.94 5.81 -2.88
CA ALA A 104 16.72 7.03 -2.93
C ALA A 104 17.05 7.38 -4.40
N ILE A 105 17.24 8.67 -4.68
CA ILE A 105 17.52 9.18 -6.04
C ILE A 105 18.87 9.90 -6.09
N ASN A 106 19.46 10.01 -7.28
CA ASN A 106 20.65 10.85 -7.53
C ASN A 106 21.84 10.56 -6.58
N GLY A 107 22.07 9.29 -6.25
CA GLY A 107 23.13 8.89 -5.32
C GLY A 107 22.90 9.30 -3.86
N GLN A 108 21.70 9.76 -3.52
CA GLN A 108 21.33 10.03 -2.14
C GLN A 108 21.28 8.74 -1.32
N THR A 109 21.53 8.88 -0.03
CA THR A 109 21.28 7.84 0.97
C THR A 109 19.79 7.80 1.33
N TYR A 110 19.35 6.71 1.96
CA TYR A 110 18.02 6.64 2.56
C TYR A 110 17.85 7.69 3.67
N GLU A 111 18.88 7.95 4.47
CA GLU A 111 18.84 9.00 5.51
C GLU A 111 18.52 10.38 4.91
N GLN A 112 19.22 10.77 3.84
CA GLN A 112 18.94 12.03 3.12
C GLN A 112 17.55 12.05 2.50
N THR A 113 17.05 10.88 2.10
CA THR A 113 15.71 10.74 1.56
C THR A 113 14.66 10.98 2.65
N TYR A 114 14.81 10.36 3.83
CA TYR A 114 13.91 10.59 4.95
C TYR A 114 13.99 12.03 5.48
N ASP A 115 15.18 12.66 5.43
CA ASP A 115 15.34 14.09 5.74
C ASP A 115 14.48 14.94 4.78
N ALA A 116 14.54 14.67 3.48
CA ALA A 116 13.75 15.41 2.48
C ALA A 116 12.23 15.20 2.64
N LEU A 117 11.78 14.01 3.06
CA LEU A 117 10.38 13.75 3.39
C LEU A 117 9.95 14.51 4.65
N ALA A 118 10.81 14.52 5.67
CA ALA A 118 10.55 15.25 6.91
C ALA A 118 10.49 16.77 6.66
N ASP A 119 11.41 17.30 5.86
CA ASP A 119 11.44 18.70 5.43
C ASP A 119 10.14 19.09 4.71
N ALA A 120 9.63 18.24 3.82
CA ALA A 120 8.39 18.51 3.08
C ALA A 120 7.19 18.75 4.02
N ILE A 121 7.06 17.95 5.08
CA ILE A 121 6.01 18.14 6.11
C ILE A 121 6.34 19.29 7.06
N PHE A 122 7.58 19.36 7.56
CA PHE A 122 7.96 20.39 8.52
C PHE A 122 7.80 21.79 7.95
N TYR A 123 8.35 22.06 6.77
CA TYR A 123 8.26 23.40 6.16
C TYR A 123 6.88 23.71 5.59
N SER A 124 6.02 22.71 5.32
CA SER A 124 4.61 22.99 4.99
C SER A 124 3.79 23.41 6.21
N ARG A 125 4.16 22.98 7.42
CA ARG A 125 3.61 23.48 8.69
C ARG A 125 4.21 24.82 9.12
N HIS A 126 5.45 25.08 8.72
CA HIS A 126 6.20 26.31 9.04
C HIS A 126 6.65 27.06 7.77
N PRO A 127 5.71 27.57 6.95
CA PRO A 127 6.03 28.19 5.65
C PRO A 127 6.98 29.39 5.76
N GLN A 128 6.98 30.10 6.88
CA GLN A 128 7.88 31.21 7.19
C GLN A 128 9.35 30.79 7.34
N ARG A 129 9.63 29.48 7.41
CA ARG A 129 10.98 28.91 7.61
C ARG A 129 11.49 28.14 6.40
N VAL A 130 10.75 28.09 5.29
CA VAL A 130 11.11 27.32 4.09
C VAL A 130 12.55 27.61 3.66
N GLY A 131 13.36 26.55 3.53
CA GLY A 131 14.76 26.63 3.09
C GLY A 131 15.74 27.13 4.15
N GLN A 132 15.28 27.44 5.36
CA GLN A 132 16.15 27.86 6.46
C GLN A 132 16.46 26.66 7.38
N PRO A 133 17.73 26.34 7.64
CA PRO A 133 18.08 25.29 8.58
C PRO A 133 17.46 25.53 9.96
N ILE A 134 16.98 24.46 10.60
CA ILE A 134 16.53 24.53 11.98
C ILE A 134 17.72 24.93 12.86
N GLY A 135 17.61 26.05 13.57
CA GLY A 135 18.68 26.56 14.41
C GLY A 135 19.03 25.59 15.54
N ARG A 136 20.32 25.43 15.85
CA ARG A 136 20.82 24.49 16.88
C ARG A 136 20.22 24.68 18.28
N GLY A 137 19.69 25.86 18.59
CA GLY A 137 19.01 26.15 19.86
C GLY A 137 17.50 25.92 19.86
N ASP A 138 16.87 25.71 18.70
CA ASP A 138 15.42 25.57 18.57
C ASP A 138 14.97 24.13 18.86
N ARG A 139 14.92 23.79 20.14
CA ARG A 139 14.55 22.45 20.60
C ARG A 139 13.16 22.02 20.16
N VAL A 140 12.22 22.96 20.02
CA VAL A 140 10.83 22.66 19.64
C VAL A 140 10.79 22.20 18.19
N SER A 141 11.33 23.00 17.27
CA SER A 141 11.37 22.63 15.85
C SER A 141 12.24 21.40 15.59
N THR A 142 13.37 21.26 16.28
CA THR A 142 14.20 20.04 16.16
C THR A 142 13.43 18.80 16.61
N SER A 143 12.68 18.88 17.72
CA SER A 143 11.89 17.75 18.22
C SER A 143 10.74 17.40 17.27
N GLU A 144 10.03 18.39 16.74
CA GLU A 144 8.96 18.17 15.76
C GLU A 144 9.51 17.51 14.49
N TRP A 145 10.54 18.09 13.88
CA TRP A 145 11.15 17.55 12.67
C TRP A 145 11.64 16.11 12.88
N SER A 146 12.28 15.84 14.02
CA SER A 146 12.76 14.49 14.36
C SER A 146 11.61 13.51 14.55
N ALA A 147 10.47 13.95 15.10
CA ALA A 147 9.29 13.10 15.24
C ALA A 147 8.69 12.77 13.88
N ILE A 148 8.52 13.77 13.01
CA ILE A 148 8.07 13.56 11.61
C ILE A 148 8.99 12.54 10.93
N ARG A 149 10.30 12.77 10.97
CA ARG A 149 11.30 11.92 10.32
C ARG A 149 11.23 10.46 10.76
N ARG A 150 11.07 10.19 12.06
CA ARG A 150 10.97 8.82 12.58
C ARG A 150 9.79 8.06 11.98
N GLU A 151 8.66 8.74 11.81
CA GLU A 151 7.48 8.13 11.19
C GLU A 151 7.67 7.90 9.69
N MET A 152 8.53 8.67 9.01
CA MET A 152 8.79 8.51 7.57
C MET A 152 9.57 7.24 7.20
N TYR A 153 10.12 6.53 8.19
CA TYR A 153 10.87 5.32 7.91
C TYR A 153 9.96 4.21 7.36
N ILE A 154 10.28 3.77 6.15
CA ILE A 154 9.64 2.63 5.50
C ILE A 154 10.71 1.68 5.04
N SER A 155 10.49 0.40 5.29
CA SER A 155 11.24 -0.64 4.62
C SER A 155 10.77 -0.77 3.18
N ASN A 156 11.72 -0.97 2.28
CA ASN A 156 11.50 -1.25 0.89
C ASN A 156 11.84 -2.71 0.58
N CYS A 157 11.20 -3.27 -0.44
CA CYS A 157 11.50 -4.62 -0.93
C CYS A 157 11.22 -5.75 0.08
N GLY A 158 10.29 -5.52 1.02
CA GLY A 158 9.83 -6.54 1.97
C GLY A 158 10.83 -6.94 3.07
N LEU A 159 11.78 -6.06 3.41
CA LEU A 159 12.77 -6.26 4.48
C LEU A 159 12.36 -5.69 5.84
#